data_AF-A0A521PJE1-F1
#
_entry.id   AF-A0A521PJE1-F1
#
_cell.length_a   1.000
_cell.length_b   1.000
_cell.length_c   1.000
_cell.angle_alpha   90.00
_cell.angle_beta   90.00
_cell.angle_gamma   90.00
#
_symmetry.space_group_name_H-M   'P 1'
#
loop_
_entity.id
_entity.type
_entity.pdbx_description
1 polymer ?
#
loop_
_entity_poly.entity_id
_entity_poly.type
_entity_poly.pdbx_seq_one_letter_code
_entity_poly.pdbx_strand_id
1 'polypeptide(L)'
;MAISDTEASARALGLSLRERAELSRAPKLKPEKQFWNLPAKLDRARAIADEEGRAAWGAARAQGVSRPHNNALDAQRHARWSERMAREIDPVTSFLVGTGHELAEMFQPRAEALMDFRNNAEGRRAAREGRPIDPTRLQATPTPYRPKMTHGF
;
A
#
# COMPACT_ATOMS: atom_id res chain seq x y z
N MET A 1 -24.90 26.53 -15.75
CA MET A 1 -23.90 26.03 -16.73
C MET A 1 -22.55 26.03 -16.02
N ALA A 2 -22.09 24.88 -15.54
CA ALA A 2 -20.86 24.78 -14.76
C ALA A 2 -19.65 24.73 -15.71
N ILE A 3 -18.87 25.81 -15.75
CA ILE A 3 -17.56 25.82 -16.41
C ILE A 3 -16.68 24.87 -15.61
N SER A 4 -16.24 23.77 -16.21
CA SER A 4 -15.35 22.82 -15.54
C SER A 4 -14.08 23.55 -15.07
N ASP A 5 -13.55 23.21 -13.89
CA ASP A 5 -12.34 23.85 -13.31
C ASP A 5 -11.16 23.94 -14.29
N THR A 6 -11.11 23.01 -15.25
CA THR A 6 -10.16 22.98 -16.37
C THR A 6 -10.24 24.20 -17.29
N GLU A 7 -11.43 24.68 -17.66
CA GLU A 7 -11.59 25.84 -18.55
C GLU A 7 -11.28 27.16 -17.85
N ALA A 8 -11.65 27.27 -16.57
CA ALA A 8 -11.35 28.43 -15.74
C ALA A 8 -9.83 28.54 -15.50
N SER A 9 -9.18 27.42 -15.16
CA SER A 9 -7.72 27.37 -14.93
C SER A 9 -6.94 27.61 -16.21
N ALA A 10 -7.37 27.07 -17.35
CA ALA A 10 -6.68 27.27 -18.62
C ALA A 10 -6.83 28.71 -19.17
N ARG A 11 -7.91 29.41 -18.82
CA ARG A 11 -8.05 30.86 -19.07
C ARG A 11 -7.10 31.67 -18.19
N ALA A 12 -6.98 31.34 -16.91
CA ALA A 12 -6.08 32.02 -15.97
C ALA A 12 -4.60 31.87 -16.36
N LEU A 13 -4.24 30.77 -17.01
CA LEU A 13 -2.87 30.49 -17.48
C LEU A 13 -2.53 31.07 -18.86
N GLY A 14 -3.46 31.80 -19.51
CA GLY A 14 -3.20 32.39 -20.82
C GLY A 14 -3.06 31.39 -21.97
N LEU A 15 -3.49 30.13 -21.78
CA LEU A 15 -3.33 29.08 -22.78
C LEU A 15 -4.17 29.37 -24.04
N SER A 16 -3.60 29.09 -25.21
CA SER A 16 -4.28 29.14 -26.50
C SER A 16 -5.39 28.10 -26.60
N LEU A 17 -6.31 28.27 -27.57
CA LEU A 17 -7.39 27.31 -27.82
C LEU A 17 -6.87 25.90 -28.12
N ARG A 18 -5.70 25.79 -28.77
CA ARG A 18 -5.08 24.51 -29.10
C ARG A 18 -4.54 23.81 -27.84
N GLU A 19 -3.83 24.54 -26.98
CA GLU A 19 -3.32 24.02 -25.71
C GLU A 19 -4.47 23.61 -24.79
N ARG A 20 -5.60 24.34 -24.79
CA ARG A 20 -6.82 23.96 -24.07
C ARG A 20 -7.43 22.65 -24.58
N ALA A 21 -7.45 22.47 -25.90
CA ALA A 21 -7.95 21.25 -26.53
C ALA A 21 -7.03 20.04 -26.29
N GLU A 22 -5.73 20.27 -26.13
CA GLU A 22 -4.77 19.22 -25.75
C GLU A 22 -4.90 18.87 -24.26
N LEU A 23 -5.06 19.86 -23.37
CA LEU A 23 -5.27 19.63 -21.94
C LEU A 23 -6.58 18.89 -21.66
N SER A 24 -7.65 19.17 -22.39
CA SER A 24 -8.94 18.49 -22.24
C SER A 24 -8.92 17.04 -22.73
N ARG A 25 -7.92 16.67 -23.55
CA ARG A 25 -7.67 15.30 -24.02
C ARG A 25 -6.71 14.52 -23.12
N ALA A 26 -6.05 15.18 -22.16
CA ALA A 26 -5.18 14.48 -21.21
C ALA A 26 -6.00 13.46 -20.40
N PRO A 27 -5.50 12.23 -20.23
CA PRO A 27 -6.20 11.22 -19.46
C PRO A 27 -6.38 11.72 -18.03
N LYS A 28 -7.63 11.81 -17.58
CA LYS A 28 -7.94 12.16 -16.19
C LYS A 28 -7.29 11.11 -15.29
N LEU A 29 -6.65 11.57 -14.22
CA LEU A 29 -6.18 10.68 -13.17
C LEU A 29 -7.36 9.83 -12.68
N LYS A 30 -7.10 8.53 -12.45
CA LYS A 30 -8.07 7.65 -11.80
C LYS A 30 -8.50 8.26 -10.45
N PRO A 31 -9.75 8.07 -10.00
CA PRO A 31 -10.25 8.68 -8.75
C PRO A 31 -9.31 8.45 -7.54
N GLU A 32 -8.79 7.25 -7.38
CA GLU A 32 -7.87 6.86 -6.30
C GLU A 32 -6.49 7.54 -6.39
N LYS A 33 -6.12 8.11 -7.54
CA LYS A 33 -4.89 8.88 -7.74
C LYS A 33 -5.06 10.36 -7.41
N GLN A 34 -6.28 10.86 -7.32
CA GLN A 34 -6.56 12.25 -6.98
C GLN A 34 -6.28 12.48 -5.49
N PHE A 35 -5.31 13.33 -5.14
CA PHE A 35 -4.88 13.50 -3.74
C PHE A 35 -6.01 13.91 -2.79
N TRP A 36 -7.01 14.65 -3.28
CA TRP A 36 -8.16 15.14 -2.52
C TRP A 36 -9.30 14.12 -2.38
N ASN A 37 -9.32 13.06 -3.19
CA ASN A 37 -10.42 12.10 -3.22
C ASN A 37 -10.19 10.96 -2.21
N LEU A 38 -10.18 11.32 -0.92
CA LEU A 38 -9.98 10.37 0.18
C LEU A 38 -10.97 9.19 0.15
N PRO A 39 -12.29 9.38 -0.12
CA PRO A 39 -13.21 8.25 -0.21
C PRO A 39 -12.79 7.20 -1.24
N ALA A 40 -12.46 7.62 -2.47
CA ALA A 40 -12.03 6.69 -3.51
C ALA A 40 -10.71 5.98 -3.16
N LYS A 41 -9.78 6.68 -2.49
CA LYS A 41 -8.53 6.07 -1.99
C LYS A 41 -8.82 4.97 -0.97
N LEU A 42 -9.70 5.24 -0.01
CA LEU A 42 -10.05 4.27 1.04
C LEU A 42 -10.82 3.07 0.48
N ASP A 43 -11.72 3.30 -0.47
CA ASP A 43 -12.44 2.22 -1.16
C ASP A 43 -11.48 1.33 -1.96
N ARG A 44 -10.51 1.93 -2.68
CA ARG A 44 -9.48 1.15 -3.36
C ARG A 44 -8.59 0.41 -2.36
N ALA A 45 -8.21 1.03 -1.24
CA ALA A 45 -7.36 0.38 -0.23
C ALA A 45 -8.05 -0.86 0.36
N ARG A 46 -9.35 -0.78 0.66
CA ARG A 46 -10.17 -1.92 1.10
C ARG A 46 -10.23 -3.03 0.04
N ALA A 47 -10.49 -2.66 -1.21
CA ALA A 47 -10.52 -3.63 -2.30
C ALA A 47 -9.18 -4.38 -2.46
N ILE A 48 -8.05 -3.68 -2.38
CA ILE A 48 -6.73 -4.33 -2.43
C ILE A 48 -6.53 -5.26 -1.22
N ALA A 49 -6.91 -4.83 -0.01
CA ALA A 49 -6.80 -5.66 1.19
C ALA A 49 -7.59 -6.98 1.04
N ASP A 50 -8.83 -6.89 0.55
CA ASP A 50 -9.68 -8.05 0.29
C ASP A 50 -9.12 -8.98 -0.79
N GLU A 51 -8.59 -8.41 -1.88
CA GLU A 51 -7.97 -9.16 -2.97
C GLU A 51 -6.73 -9.92 -2.51
N GLU A 52 -5.80 -9.26 -1.81
CA GLU A 52 -4.59 -9.90 -1.28
C GLU A 52 -4.91 -10.89 -0.16
N GLY A 53 -5.90 -10.60 0.68
CA GLY A 53 -6.42 -11.53 1.68
C GLY A 53 -6.94 -12.82 1.04
N ARG A 54 -7.81 -12.72 0.03
CA ARG A 54 -8.31 -13.88 -0.72
C ARG A 54 -7.17 -14.65 -1.40
N ALA A 55 -6.21 -13.94 -2.01
CA ALA A 55 -5.07 -14.57 -2.67
C ALA A 55 -4.21 -15.37 -1.66
N ALA A 56 -3.93 -14.81 -0.49
CA ALA A 56 -3.18 -15.48 0.56
C ALA A 56 -3.90 -16.73 1.10
N TRP A 57 -5.22 -16.63 1.32
CA TRP A 57 -6.04 -17.79 1.73
C TRP A 57 -6.12 -18.87 0.67
N GLY A 58 -6.26 -18.50 -0.61
CA GLY A 58 -6.20 -19.43 -1.73
C GLY A 58 -4.87 -20.16 -1.80
N ALA A 59 -3.76 -19.44 -1.63
CA ALA A 59 -2.42 -20.02 -1.58
C ALA A 59 -2.22 -20.95 -0.37
N ALA A 60 -2.71 -20.57 0.82
CA ALA A 60 -2.64 -21.40 2.01
C ALA A 60 -3.36 -22.73 1.81
N ARG A 61 -4.58 -22.69 1.25
CA ARG A 61 -5.35 -23.89 0.91
C ARG A 61 -4.63 -24.78 -0.09
N ALA A 62 -4.03 -24.20 -1.14
CA ALA A 62 -3.28 -24.95 -2.14
C ALA A 62 -2.02 -25.63 -1.56
N GLN A 63 -1.42 -25.05 -0.51
CA GLN A 63 -0.23 -25.58 0.16
C GLN A 63 -0.55 -26.46 1.37
N GLY A 64 -1.83 -26.72 1.67
CA GLY A 64 -2.23 -27.48 2.85
C GLY A 64 -1.92 -26.78 4.19
N VAL A 65 -1.73 -25.46 4.17
CA VAL A 65 -1.50 -24.64 5.37
C VAL A 65 -2.84 -24.15 5.90
N SER A 66 -3.07 -24.31 7.21
CA SER A 66 -4.34 -23.98 7.85
C SER A 66 -4.69 -22.50 7.82
N ARG A 67 -3.69 -21.61 7.89
CA ARG A 67 -3.87 -20.15 7.85
C ARG A 67 -2.62 -19.43 7.35
N PRO A 68 -2.73 -18.38 6.50
CA PRO A 68 -1.61 -17.53 6.12
C PRO A 68 -1.32 -16.50 7.23
N HIS A 69 -0.74 -16.93 8.35
CA HIS A 69 -0.47 -16.06 9.50
C HIS A 69 0.86 -16.46 10.15
N ASN A 70 1.71 -15.47 10.42
CA ASN A 70 3.06 -15.66 10.94
C ASN A 70 3.84 -16.72 10.12
N ASN A 71 3.72 -16.64 8.79
CA ASN A 71 4.43 -17.50 7.85
C ASN A 71 4.77 -16.76 6.53
N ALA A 72 5.37 -17.47 5.58
CA ALA A 72 5.80 -16.88 4.31
C ALA A 72 4.64 -16.29 3.48
N LEU A 73 3.44 -16.87 3.55
CA LEU A 73 2.25 -16.37 2.85
C LEU A 73 1.75 -15.08 3.47
N ASP A 74 1.82 -14.99 4.80
CA ASP A 74 1.50 -13.78 5.56
C ASP A 74 2.45 -12.64 5.18
N ALA A 75 3.75 -12.90 5.23
CA ALA A 75 4.77 -11.92 4.88
C ALA A 75 4.63 -11.42 3.43
N GLN A 76 4.33 -12.34 2.50
CA GLN A 76 4.07 -11.99 1.12
C GLN A 76 2.79 -11.17 0.96
N ARG A 77 1.72 -11.49 1.70
CA ARG A 77 0.46 -10.71 1.71
C ARG A 77 0.72 -9.27 2.11
N HIS A 78 1.42 -9.04 3.22
CA HIS A 78 1.75 -7.68 3.69
C HIS A 78 2.57 -6.90 2.66
N ALA A 79 3.62 -7.53 2.11
CA ALA A 79 4.45 -6.90 1.10
C ALA A 79 3.65 -6.54 -0.17
N ARG A 80 2.83 -7.46 -0.69
CA ARG A 80 2.01 -7.21 -1.89
C ARG A 80 0.94 -6.15 -1.66
N TRP A 81 0.27 -6.20 -0.51
CA TRP A 81 -0.73 -5.22 -0.14
C TRP A 81 -0.13 -3.80 -0.13
N SER A 82 1.02 -3.63 0.54
CA SER A 82 1.72 -2.35 0.58
C SER A 82 2.25 -1.89 -0.78
N GLU A 83 2.79 -2.81 -1.59
CA GLU A 83 3.25 -2.51 -2.95
C GLU A 83 2.08 -1.99 -3.81
N ARG A 84 0.96 -2.72 -3.82
CA ARG A 84 -0.21 -2.37 -4.62
C ARG A 84 -0.84 -1.07 -4.16
N MET A 85 -0.97 -0.84 -2.85
CA MET A 85 -1.42 0.47 -2.36
C MET A 85 -0.54 1.60 -2.85
N ALA A 86 0.79 1.44 -2.82
CA ALA A 86 1.71 2.47 -3.28
C ALA A 86 1.63 2.70 -4.80
N ARG A 87 1.51 1.63 -5.59
CA ARG A 87 1.41 1.69 -7.06
C ARG A 87 0.06 2.17 -7.56
N GLU A 88 -1.03 1.73 -6.95
CA GLU A 88 -2.39 1.96 -7.43
C GLU A 88 -3.04 3.19 -6.80
N ILE A 89 -2.68 3.54 -5.57
CA ILE A 89 -3.22 4.70 -4.84
C ILE A 89 -2.13 5.76 -4.77
N ASP A 90 -1.28 5.71 -3.75
CA ASP A 90 -0.07 6.52 -3.65
C ASP A 90 0.78 6.07 -2.44
N PRO A 91 2.08 6.44 -2.39
CA PRO A 91 2.96 6.05 -1.30
C PRO A 91 2.55 6.56 0.09
N VAL A 92 1.90 7.72 0.19
CA VAL A 92 1.50 8.32 1.47
C VAL A 92 0.34 7.54 2.07
N THR A 93 -0.70 7.29 1.27
CA THR A 93 -1.85 6.47 1.67
C THR A 93 -1.40 5.05 2.01
N SER A 94 -0.49 4.45 1.24
CA SER A 94 0.10 3.14 1.55
C SER A 94 0.77 3.10 2.92
N PHE A 95 1.53 4.14 3.28
CA PHE A 95 2.15 4.25 4.60
C PHE A 95 1.09 4.40 5.71
N LEU A 96 0.12 5.31 5.55
CA LEU A 96 -0.88 5.60 6.57
C LEU A 96 -1.83 4.42 6.80
N VAL A 97 -2.31 3.77 5.74
CA VAL A 97 -3.20 2.62 5.85
C VAL A 97 -2.45 1.39 6.36
N GLY A 98 -1.24 1.13 5.84
CA GLY A 98 -0.42 0.02 6.34
C GLY A 98 -0.09 0.17 7.82
N THR A 99 0.36 1.36 8.24
CA THR A 99 0.66 1.65 9.65
C THR A 99 -0.61 1.68 10.52
N GLY A 100 -1.69 2.27 10.01
CA GLY A 100 -2.95 2.38 10.73
C GLY A 100 -3.59 1.03 11.00
N HIS A 101 -3.47 0.06 10.08
CA HIS A 101 -3.95 -1.30 10.28
C HIS A 101 -3.19 -2.00 11.41
N GLU A 102 -1.87 -1.86 11.45
CA GLU A 102 -1.03 -2.44 12.52
C GLU A 102 -1.24 -1.74 13.88
N LEU A 103 -1.55 -0.43 13.90
CA LEU A 103 -1.89 0.29 15.13
C LEU A 103 -3.31 0.00 15.63
N ALA A 104 -4.26 -0.26 14.72
CA ALA A 104 -5.63 -0.64 15.09
C ALA A 104 -5.66 -2.03 15.74
N GLU A 105 -4.72 -2.90 15.37
CA GLU A 105 -4.48 -4.20 16.02
C GLU A 105 -3.60 -4.07 17.28
N MET A 106 -3.76 -2.99 18.06
CA MET A 106 -2.94 -2.61 19.24
C MET A 106 -2.80 -3.68 20.34
N PHE A 107 -3.55 -4.78 20.24
CA PHE A 107 -3.47 -5.95 21.13
C PHE A 107 -2.58 -7.08 20.58
N GLN A 108 -2.00 -6.93 19.39
CA GLN A 108 -1.02 -7.87 18.86
C GLN A 108 0.34 -7.76 19.56
N PRO A 109 1.10 -8.87 19.66
CA PRO A 109 2.47 -8.82 20.15
C PRO A 109 3.32 -7.87 19.31
N ARG A 110 4.11 -7.01 19.96
CA ARG A 110 5.00 -6.04 19.27
C ARG A 110 5.92 -6.68 18.20
N ALA A 111 6.28 -7.95 18.38
CA ALA A 111 7.11 -8.69 17.44
C ALA A 111 6.40 -8.98 16.10
N GLU A 112 5.08 -9.14 16.12
CA GLU A 112 4.22 -9.36 14.95
C GLU A 112 4.06 -8.05 14.18
N ALA A 113 3.68 -6.96 14.87
CA ALA A 113 3.64 -5.64 14.26
C ALA A 113 4.99 -5.26 13.61
N LEU A 114 6.12 -5.55 14.25
CA LEU A 114 7.44 -5.27 13.65
C LEU A 114 7.71 -6.10 12.37
N MET A 115 7.25 -7.36 12.34
CA MET A 115 7.33 -8.20 11.15
C MET A 115 6.49 -7.60 10.02
N ASP A 116 5.26 -7.21 10.31
CA ASP A 116 4.35 -6.62 9.35
C ASP A 116 4.85 -5.28 8.82
N PHE A 117 5.34 -4.39 9.69
CA PHE A 117 5.99 -3.14 9.31
C PHE A 117 7.13 -3.36 8.33
N ARG A 118 7.97 -4.37 8.60
CA ARG A 118 9.11 -4.72 7.75
C ARG A 118 8.65 -5.20 6.38
N ASN A 119 7.68 -6.12 6.34
CA ASN A 119 7.15 -6.66 5.09
C ASN A 119 6.46 -5.56 4.26
N ASN A 120 5.68 -4.72 4.92
CA ASN A 120 5.05 -3.53 4.34
C ASN A 120 6.07 -2.54 3.76
N ALA A 121 7.19 -2.32 4.47
CA ALA A 121 8.27 -1.45 4.01
C ALA A 121 8.95 -2.00 2.74
N GLU A 122 9.18 -3.30 2.64
CA GLU A 122 9.71 -3.93 1.43
C GLU A 122 8.73 -3.79 0.25
N GLY A 123 7.43 -3.96 0.49
CA GLY A 123 6.39 -3.70 -0.52
C GLY A 123 6.41 -2.28 -1.07
N ARG A 124 6.42 -1.27 -0.18
CA ARG A 124 6.53 0.15 -0.58
C ARG A 124 7.83 0.44 -1.32
N ARG A 125 8.93 -0.18 -0.89
CA ARG A 125 10.24 -0.06 -1.55
C ARG A 125 10.21 -0.62 -2.97
N ALA A 126 9.65 -1.82 -3.17
CA ALA A 126 9.49 -2.45 -4.46
C ALA A 126 8.67 -1.58 -5.43
N ALA A 127 7.57 -1.00 -4.94
CA ALA A 127 6.75 -0.06 -5.70
C ALA A 127 7.54 1.19 -6.15
N ARG A 128 8.28 1.82 -5.22
CA ARG A 128 9.09 3.02 -5.50
C ARG A 128 10.21 2.74 -6.49
N GLU A 129 10.86 1.59 -6.36
CA GLU A 129 12.01 1.19 -7.20
C GLU A 129 11.58 0.53 -8.52
N GLY A 130 10.28 0.33 -8.75
CA GLY A 130 9.78 -0.28 -9.98
C GLY A 130 10.20 -1.74 -10.15
N ARG A 131 10.55 -2.44 -9.06
CA ARG A 131 11.05 -3.82 -9.09
C ARG A 131 10.08 -4.80 -8.42
N PRO A 132 10.25 -6.12 -8.63
CA PRO A 132 9.54 -7.13 -7.84
C PRO A 132 9.90 -7.08 -6.36
N ILE A 133 8.99 -7.55 -5.51
CA ILE A 133 9.24 -7.82 -4.09
C ILE A 133 10.35 -8.87 -3.97
N ASP A 134 11.35 -8.59 -3.14
CA ASP A 134 12.47 -9.51 -2.87
C ASP A 134 12.09 -10.46 -1.72
N PRO A 135 11.87 -11.77 -2.00
CA PRO A 135 11.46 -12.73 -0.98
C PRO A 135 12.50 -12.90 0.14
N THR A 136 13.78 -12.63 -0.14
CA THR A 136 14.87 -12.78 0.84
C THR A 136 14.86 -11.70 1.92
N ARG A 137 14.10 -10.62 1.71
CA ARG A 137 13.97 -9.50 2.65
C ARG A 137 12.74 -9.60 3.54
N LEU A 138 11.82 -10.51 3.20
CA LEU A 138 10.61 -10.75 3.95
C LEU A 138 10.93 -11.48 5.26
N GLN A 139 10.17 -11.15 6.29
CA GLN A 139 10.23 -11.81 7.58
C GLN A 139 8.94 -12.61 7.74
N ALA A 140 9.07 -13.94 7.72
CA ALA A 140 7.94 -14.85 7.80
C ALA A 140 7.42 -15.04 9.23
N THR A 141 8.27 -14.85 10.24
CA THR A 141 7.90 -15.08 11.64
C THR A 141 8.25 -13.88 12.52
N PRO A 142 7.49 -13.61 13.58
CA PRO A 142 7.84 -12.61 14.56
C PRO A 142 9.21 -12.91 15.16
N THR A 143 10.12 -11.94 15.13
CA THR A 143 11.41 -12.10 15.82
C THR A 143 11.16 -11.86 17.31
N PRO A 144 11.38 -12.84 18.20
CA PRO A 144 11.19 -12.61 19.62
C PRO A 144 12.14 -11.50 20.07
N TYR A 145 11.60 -10.50 20.78
CA TYR A 145 12.40 -9.47 21.41
C TYR A 145 13.31 -10.14 22.45
N ARG A 146 14.60 -10.32 22.12
CA ARG A 146 15.63 -10.63 23.12
C ARG A 146 16.21 -9.31 23.60
N PRO A 147 15.93 -8.84 24.82
CA PRO A 147 16.67 -7.73 25.38
C PRO A 147 18.15 -8.11 25.38
N LYS A 148 19.02 -7.20 24.92
CA LYS A 148 20.46 -7.37 25.08
C LYS A 148 20.72 -7.46 26.59
N MET A 149 21.00 -8.66 27.10
CA MET A 149 21.61 -8.77 28.42
C MET A 149 23.01 -8.19 28.29
N THR A 150 23.13 -6.89 28.58
CA THR A 150 24.42 -6.30 28.91
C THR A 150 24.94 -7.10 30.10
N HIS A 151 25.92 -7.96 29.85
CA HIS A 151 26.65 -8.63 30.91
C HIS A 151 27.39 -7.51 31.65
N GLY A 152 26.87 -7.17 32.82
CA GLY A 152 27.60 -6.36 33.79
C GLY A 152 28.81 -7.14 34.27
N PHE A 153 29.93 -6.43 34.28
CA PHE A 153 31.29 -6.76 34.70
C PHE A 153 31.43 -7.80 35.81
#